data_AF-A0A536SWZ0-F1
#
_entry.id   AF-A0A536SWZ0-F1
#
_cell.length_a   1.000
_cell.length_b   1.000
_cell.length_c   1.000
_cell.angle_alpha   90.00
_cell.angle_beta   90.00
_cell.angle_gamma   90.00
#
_symmetry.space_group_name_H-M   'P 1'
#
loop_
_entity.id
_entity.type
_entity.pdbx_description
1 polymer ?
#
loop_
_entity_poly.entity_id
_entity_poly.type
_entity_poly.pdbx_seq_one_letter_code
_entity_poly.pdbx_strand_id
1 'polypeptide(L)'
;MGVDRSERRLCEIRCLPLLDEASNWFANDPTPPKYIMAISEVQTQAPGDEIYSSAPVNYLRLETLPAPDDTSSIIKVLQRGDYFVSTGEVLIPAYTVQGTGNQRKIVADVEWTFPLDFVEVVWGDGQRTDRQIISTTEATGFGQRHFEIPFDVTGKKWVRFAAWDIAGNGALEQPIKLNAPQTSTR
;
A
#
# COMPACT_ATOMS: atom_id res chain seq x y z
N MET A 1 -11.09 -9.67 -8.44
CA MET A 1 -11.19 -9.09 -7.08
C MET A 1 -12.39 -9.74 -6.43
N GLY A 2 -12.25 -10.31 -5.23
CA GLY A 2 -13.37 -10.88 -4.47
C GLY A 2 -14.34 -9.81 -3.94
N VAL A 3 -14.97 -9.07 -4.85
CA VAL A 3 -15.93 -7.99 -4.54
C VAL A 3 -17.25 -8.53 -3.96
N ASP A 4 -17.43 -9.85 -4.00
CA ASP A 4 -18.51 -10.61 -3.39
C ASP A 4 -18.24 -11.00 -1.91
N ARG A 5 -17.17 -10.46 -1.31
CA ARG A 5 -16.68 -10.83 0.04
C ARG A 5 -16.35 -12.32 0.21
N SER A 6 -16.00 -13.01 -0.88
CA SER A 6 -15.40 -14.36 -0.81
C SER A 6 -13.99 -14.37 -0.21
N GLU A 7 -13.37 -13.20 -0.11
CA GLU A 7 -12.05 -12.94 0.45
C GLU A 7 -12.16 -12.01 1.68
N ARG A 8 -11.23 -12.10 2.65
CA ARG A 8 -11.25 -11.22 3.83
C ARG A 8 -10.84 -9.79 3.47
N ARG A 9 -9.93 -9.65 2.50
CA ARG A 9 -9.45 -8.38 1.95
C ARG A 9 -9.45 -8.44 0.44
N LEU A 10 -9.64 -7.29 -0.21
CA LEU A 10 -9.58 -7.22 -1.67
C LEU A 10 -8.24 -7.78 -2.18
N CYS A 11 -8.32 -8.55 -3.27
CA CYS A 11 -7.18 -9.10 -3.98
C CYS A 11 -6.37 -10.16 -3.19
N GLU A 12 -6.96 -10.77 -2.15
CA GLU A 12 -6.29 -11.73 -1.26
C GLU A 12 -5.70 -12.93 -1.98
N ILE A 13 -6.40 -13.49 -2.98
CA ILE A 13 -5.98 -14.75 -3.62
C ILE A 13 -5.16 -14.52 -4.88
N ARG A 14 -5.42 -13.44 -5.63
CA ARG A 14 -4.80 -13.21 -6.96
C ARG A 14 -3.76 -12.10 -6.97
N CYS A 15 -4.15 -10.88 -6.63
CA CYS A 15 -3.29 -9.72 -6.88
C CYS A 15 -2.20 -9.59 -5.79
N LEU A 16 -2.56 -9.75 -4.52
CA LEU A 16 -1.60 -9.61 -3.42
C LEU A 16 -0.55 -10.74 -3.43
N PRO A 17 -0.90 -12.03 -3.61
CA PRO A 17 0.10 -13.09 -3.68
C PRO A 17 1.04 -12.91 -4.88
N LEU A 18 0.52 -12.49 -6.04
CA LEU A 18 1.36 -12.20 -7.21
C LEU A 18 2.32 -11.03 -6.95
N LEU A 19 1.86 -9.96 -6.29
CA LEU A 19 2.72 -8.84 -5.90
C LEU A 19 3.83 -9.29 -4.95
N ASP A 20 3.49 -10.14 -3.98
CA ASP A 20 4.43 -10.68 -2.99
C ASP A 20 5.47 -11.62 -3.65
N GLU A 21 5.03 -12.48 -4.57
CA GLU A 21 5.90 -13.36 -5.35
C GLU A 21 6.82 -12.57 -6.28
N ALA A 22 6.29 -11.58 -7.00
CA ALA A 22 7.09 -10.69 -7.84
C ALA A 22 8.12 -9.93 -7.00
N SER A 23 7.75 -9.48 -5.80
CA SER A 23 8.68 -8.84 -4.87
C SER A 23 9.82 -9.77 -4.46
N ASN A 24 9.55 -11.07 -4.26
CA ASN A 24 10.58 -12.08 -4.03
C ASN A 24 11.47 -12.32 -5.27
N TRP A 25 10.88 -12.44 -6.47
CA TRP A 25 11.65 -12.65 -7.71
C TRP A 25 12.66 -11.53 -7.96
N PHE A 26 12.27 -10.28 -7.69
CA PHE A 26 13.10 -9.10 -7.88
C PHE A 26 13.90 -8.70 -6.62
N ALA A 27 13.87 -9.50 -5.56
CA ALA A 27 14.47 -9.12 -4.27
C ALA A 27 15.99 -8.87 -4.33
N ASN A 28 16.70 -9.54 -5.24
CA ASN A 28 18.14 -9.37 -5.46
C ASN A 28 18.48 -8.50 -6.68
N ASP A 29 17.49 -8.05 -7.44
CA ASP A 29 17.69 -7.21 -8.62
C ASP A 29 18.10 -5.78 -8.15
N PRO A 30 18.98 -5.07 -8.87
CA PRO A 30 19.28 -3.66 -8.56
C PRO A 30 18.12 -2.70 -8.86
N THR A 31 17.13 -3.11 -9.66
CA THR A 31 15.95 -2.29 -10.01
C THR A 31 14.94 -2.19 -8.87
N PRO A 32 14.05 -1.18 -8.85
CA PRO A 32 12.97 -1.13 -7.87
C PRO A 32 12.05 -2.37 -7.93
N PRO A 33 11.30 -2.69 -6.86
CA PRO A 33 10.26 -3.71 -6.90
C PRO A 33 9.25 -3.48 -8.03
N LYS A 34 8.51 -4.53 -8.38
CA LYS A 34 7.30 -4.35 -9.18
C LYS A 34 6.22 -3.75 -8.32
N TYR A 35 5.48 -2.81 -8.89
CA TYR A 35 4.43 -2.08 -8.24
C TYR A 35 3.08 -2.47 -8.81
N ILE A 36 2.04 -2.41 -7.96
CA ILE A 36 0.66 -2.58 -8.39
C ILE A 36 0.06 -1.19 -8.64
N MET A 37 -0.67 -1.05 -9.74
CA MET A 37 -1.44 0.16 -10.03
C MET A 37 -2.92 -0.21 -10.02
N ALA A 38 -3.71 0.65 -9.41
CA ALA A 38 -5.15 0.60 -9.56
C ALA A 38 -5.57 1.23 -10.89
N ILE A 39 -6.62 0.68 -11.47
CA ILE A 39 -7.29 1.26 -12.62
C ILE A 39 -8.80 1.23 -12.39
N SER A 40 -9.47 2.28 -12.84
CA SER A 40 -10.92 2.34 -12.92
C SER A 40 -11.27 2.19 -14.40
N GLU A 41 -11.84 1.06 -14.79
CA GLU A 41 -12.18 0.72 -16.17
C GLU A 41 -13.48 1.40 -16.63
N VAL A 42 -13.57 2.71 -16.42
CA VAL A 42 -14.79 3.47 -16.68
C VAL A 42 -14.93 3.69 -18.18
N GLN A 43 -15.89 3.01 -18.79
CA GLN A 43 -16.15 3.13 -20.24
C GLN A 43 -17.15 4.24 -20.57
N THR A 44 -18.17 4.44 -19.74
CA THR A 44 -19.24 5.42 -19.96
C THR A 44 -19.63 6.05 -18.63
N GLN A 45 -19.93 7.34 -18.62
CA GLN A 45 -20.50 8.07 -17.48
C GLN A 45 -21.66 8.95 -17.96
N ALA A 46 -22.70 9.04 -17.15
CA ALA A 46 -23.79 9.99 -17.29
C ALA A 46 -23.75 11.01 -16.14
N PRO A 47 -24.36 12.20 -16.31
CA PRO A 47 -24.50 13.14 -15.20
C PRO A 47 -25.17 12.48 -14.00
N GLY A 48 -24.47 12.45 -12.86
CA GLY A 48 -24.93 11.81 -11.62
C GLY A 48 -24.28 10.47 -11.29
N ASP A 49 -23.50 9.89 -12.21
CA ASP A 49 -22.69 8.70 -11.89
C ASP A 49 -21.56 9.09 -10.92
N GLU A 50 -21.53 8.43 -9.76
CA GLU A 50 -20.46 8.58 -8.76
C GLU A 50 -19.55 7.35 -8.81
N ILE A 51 -18.31 7.55 -9.24
CA ILE A 51 -17.33 6.47 -9.42
C ILE A 51 -16.23 6.50 -8.36
N TYR A 52 -16.03 7.64 -7.68
CA TYR A 52 -14.92 7.81 -6.76
C TYR A 52 -15.01 6.87 -5.56
N SER A 53 -16.20 6.72 -4.98
CA SER A 53 -16.45 5.89 -3.78
C SER A 53 -16.53 4.39 -4.06
N SER A 54 -16.16 3.93 -5.26
CA SER A 54 -16.25 2.51 -5.63
C SER A 54 -15.13 2.06 -6.55
N ALA A 55 -14.31 3.00 -7.01
CA ALA A 55 -13.22 2.72 -7.92
C ALA A 55 -11.90 2.67 -7.17
N PRO A 56 -11.05 1.66 -7.42
CA PRO A 56 -9.70 1.68 -6.91
C PRO A 56 -8.92 2.82 -7.59
N VAL A 57 -8.18 3.57 -6.79
CA VAL A 57 -7.41 4.76 -7.18
C VAL A 57 -5.97 4.67 -6.68
N ASN A 58 -5.08 5.46 -7.28
CA ASN A 58 -3.69 5.61 -6.84
C ASN A 58 -3.52 7.00 -6.22
N TYR A 59 -3.09 7.05 -4.96
CA TYR A 59 -2.75 8.30 -4.28
C TYR A 59 -1.25 8.55 -4.40
N LEU A 60 -0.88 9.53 -5.22
CA LEU A 60 0.52 9.87 -5.51
C LEU A 60 1.07 10.85 -4.48
N ARG A 61 2.26 10.57 -3.93
CA ARG A 61 2.95 11.53 -3.06
C ARG A 61 3.69 12.55 -3.91
N LEU A 62 3.09 13.72 -4.05
CA LEU A 62 3.61 14.84 -4.83
C LEU A 62 3.76 16.06 -3.92
N GLU A 63 4.91 16.74 -3.99
CA GLU A 63 5.13 18.01 -3.27
C GLU A 63 4.20 19.13 -3.76
N THR A 64 3.93 19.13 -5.07
CA THR A 64 3.11 20.14 -5.75
C THR A 64 2.22 19.49 -6.79
N LEU A 65 1.06 20.10 -7.03
CA LEU A 65 0.15 19.66 -8.09
C LEU A 65 0.81 19.93 -9.46
N PRO A 66 0.96 18.92 -10.33
CA PRO A 66 1.55 19.12 -11.66
C PRO A 66 0.67 20.00 -12.55
N ALA A 67 1.31 20.69 -13.50
CA ALA A 67 0.60 21.36 -14.57
C ALA A 67 -0.07 20.32 -15.49
N PRO A 68 -1.20 20.66 -16.14
CA PRO A 68 -1.92 19.71 -16.99
C PRO A 68 -1.10 19.12 -18.16
N ASP A 69 -0.07 19.83 -18.62
CA ASP A 69 0.80 19.47 -19.74
C ASP A 69 2.16 18.88 -19.31
N ASP A 70 2.47 18.83 -18.02
CA ASP A 70 3.70 18.20 -17.49
C ASP A 70 3.40 17.01 -16.58
N THR A 71 3.53 15.81 -17.14
CA THR A 71 3.33 14.55 -16.42
C THR A 71 4.63 13.98 -15.82
N SER A 72 5.74 14.73 -15.89
CA SER A 72 7.06 14.21 -15.49
C SER A 72 7.11 13.83 -14.01
N SER A 73 6.50 14.63 -13.13
CA SER A 73 6.45 14.33 -11.69
C SER A 73 5.62 13.08 -11.39
N ILE A 74 4.47 12.93 -12.07
CA ILE A 74 3.59 11.76 -11.98
C ILE A 74 4.36 10.49 -12.36
N ILE A 75 5.01 10.48 -13.52
CA ILE A 75 5.78 9.33 -14.01
C ILE A 75 6.89 8.96 -13.03
N LYS A 76 7.65 9.96 -12.55
CA LYS A 76 8.74 9.74 -11.59
C LYS A 76 8.25 9.16 -10.27
N VAL A 77 7.11 9.63 -9.75
CA VAL A 77 6.49 9.08 -8.53
C VAL A 77 6.10 7.61 -8.71
N LEU A 78 5.42 7.30 -9.82
CA LEU A 78 5.04 5.92 -10.15
C LEU A 78 6.27 5.00 -10.30
N GLN A 79 7.33 5.48 -10.97
CA GLN A 79 8.59 4.74 -11.13
C GLN A 79 9.32 4.47 -9.81
N ARG A 80 9.14 5.32 -8.79
CA ARG A 80 9.72 5.14 -7.45
C ARG A 80 8.82 4.32 -6.52
N GLY A 81 7.59 4.04 -6.91
CA GLY A 81 6.61 3.41 -6.04
C GLY A 81 6.12 4.33 -4.91
N ASP A 82 6.26 5.65 -5.07
CA ASP A 82 5.95 6.61 -4.02
C ASP A 82 4.46 7.00 -4.00
N TYR A 83 3.62 5.98 -3.85
CA TYR A 83 2.18 6.07 -3.88
C TYR A 83 1.57 4.88 -3.15
N PHE A 84 0.29 4.97 -2.80
CA PHE A 84 -0.48 3.82 -2.34
C PHE A 84 -1.71 3.62 -3.22
N VAL A 85 -2.16 2.37 -3.30
CA VAL A 85 -3.43 2.02 -3.93
C VAL A 85 -4.51 1.99 -2.85
N SER A 86 -5.68 2.54 -3.13
CA SER A 86 -6.82 2.50 -2.21
C SER A 86 -8.14 2.37 -2.97
N THR A 87 -9.18 1.89 -2.30
CA THR A 87 -10.58 1.97 -2.79
C THR A 87 -11.22 3.34 -2.56
N GLY A 88 -10.57 4.23 -1.81
CA GLY A 88 -11.04 5.59 -1.49
C GLY A 88 -11.47 5.77 -0.04
N GLU A 89 -11.86 4.71 0.66
CA GLU A 89 -12.40 4.76 2.03
C GLU A 89 -11.37 4.50 3.12
N VAL A 90 -10.18 4.04 2.75
CA VAL A 90 -9.03 3.86 3.63
C VAL A 90 -7.85 4.60 3.03
N LEU A 91 -7.19 5.46 3.78
CA LEU A 91 -6.07 6.28 3.29
C LEU A 91 -4.83 6.01 4.13
N ILE A 92 -3.65 6.17 3.53
CA ILE A 92 -2.35 6.14 4.23
C ILE A 92 -1.62 7.45 3.94
N PRO A 93 -1.98 8.57 4.61
CA PRO A 93 -1.38 9.88 4.34
C PRO A 93 0.14 9.90 4.55
N ALA A 94 0.64 9.10 5.49
CA ALA A 94 2.07 8.97 5.76
C ALA A 94 2.45 7.50 5.99
N TYR A 95 3.58 7.09 5.41
CA TYR A 95 4.16 5.77 5.61
C TYR A 95 5.69 5.87 5.53
N THR A 96 6.37 5.21 6.45
CA THR A 96 7.84 5.11 6.42
C THR A 96 8.35 3.92 7.23
N VAL A 97 9.55 3.47 6.89
CA VAL A 97 10.29 2.48 7.68
C VAL A 97 11.46 3.17 8.36
N GLN A 98 11.34 3.35 9.67
CA GLN A 98 12.28 4.13 10.48
C GLN A 98 13.23 3.24 11.27
N GLY A 99 14.36 3.82 11.67
CA GLY A 99 15.38 3.16 12.49
C GLY A 99 16.60 2.74 11.69
N THR A 100 17.64 2.33 12.43
CA THR A 100 18.94 1.93 11.90
C THR A 100 19.29 0.51 12.33
N GLY A 101 20.06 -0.20 11.51
CA GLY A 101 20.38 -1.60 11.77
C GLY A 101 19.17 -2.51 11.59
N ASN A 102 19.12 -3.59 12.37
CA ASN A 102 18.12 -4.65 12.19
C ASN A 102 16.80 -4.35 12.90
N GLN A 103 16.81 -3.61 14.00
CA GLN A 103 15.59 -3.25 14.74
C GLN A 103 15.03 -1.95 14.18
N ARG A 104 14.02 -2.07 13.32
CA ARG A 104 13.32 -0.95 12.69
C ARG A 104 11.89 -0.86 13.18
N LYS A 105 11.16 0.15 12.69
CA LYS A 105 9.73 0.31 12.88
C LYS A 105 9.05 0.61 11.55
N ILE A 106 7.87 0.05 11.36
CA ILE A 106 6.90 0.55 10.38
C ILE A 106 6.12 1.67 11.07
N VAL A 107 6.10 2.85 10.48
CA VAL A 107 5.33 4.00 10.95
C VAL A 107 4.34 4.41 9.88
N ALA A 108 3.05 4.45 10.22
CA ALA A 108 2.00 4.78 9.27
C ALA A 108 0.89 5.58 9.95
N ASP A 109 0.45 6.65 9.29
CA ASP A 109 -0.83 7.30 9.59
C ASP A 109 -1.89 6.67 8.69
N VAL A 110 -3.01 6.23 9.27
CA VAL A 110 -4.11 5.63 8.53
C VAL A 110 -5.40 6.34 8.88
N GLU A 111 -6.21 6.66 7.88
CA GLU A 111 -7.55 7.24 8.01
C GLU A 111 -8.57 6.33 7.36
N TRP A 112 -9.79 6.26 7.89
CA TRP A 112 -10.83 5.38 7.36
C TRP A 112 -12.26 5.87 7.57
N THR A 113 -13.14 5.51 6.64
CA THR A 113 -14.59 5.78 6.73
C THR A 113 -15.32 4.66 7.48
N PHE A 114 -15.17 3.41 7.07
CA PHE A 114 -15.75 2.26 7.76
C PHE A 114 -14.81 1.74 8.84
N PRO A 115 -15.32 1.15 9.94
CA PRO A 115 -14.49 0.54 10.98
C PRO A 115 -13.32 -0.27 10.41
N LEU A 116 -12.11 0.01 10.88
CA LEU A 116 -10.91 -0.69 10.44
C LEU A 116 -10.89 -2.12 11.02
N ASP A 117 -10.74 -3.16 10.21
CA ASP A 117 -10.68 -4.55 10.70
C ASP A 117 -9.27 -4.90 11.17
N PHE A 118 -8.26 -4.60 10.35
CA PHE A 118 -6.85 -4.84 10.69
C PHE A 118 -5.89 -4.04 9.82
N VAL A 119 -4.66 -3.93 10.29
CA VAL A 119 -3.50 -3.58 9.45
C VAL A 119 -2.58 -4.79 9.33
N GLU A 120 -1.83 -4.87 8.24
CA GLU A 120 -0.83 -5.92 8.04
C GLU A 120 0.52 -5.37 7.57
N VAL A 121 1.57 -6.00 8.06
CA VAL A 121 2.94 -5.86 7.54
C VAL A 121 3.28 -7.17 6.85
N VAL A 122 3.65 -7.10 5.58
CA VAL A 122 4.01 -8.27 4.76
C VAL A 122 5.43 -8.10 4.27
N TRP A 123 6.25 -9.14 4.35
CA TRP A 123 7.65 -9.09 3.98
C TRP A 123 8.10 -10.39 3.32
N GLY A 124 9.26 -10.35 2.68
CA GLY A 124 9.90 -11.55 2.14
C GLY A 124 11.42 -11.51 2.15
N ASP A 125 12.01 -12.69 2.09
CA ASP A 125 13.46 -12.93 2.07
C ASP A 125 14.02 -13.19 0.65
N GLY A 126 13.16 -13.11 -0.36
CA GLY A 126 13.44 -13.48 -1.75
C GLY A 126 13.06 -14.91 -2.12
N GLN A 127 12.54 -15.70 -1.17
CA GLN A 127 12.03 -17.06 -1.40
C GLN A 127 10.67 -17.27 -0.73
N ARG A 128 10.50 -16.79 0.50
CA ARG A 128 9.30 -16.92 1.30
C ARG A 128 8.72 -15.55 1.62
N THR A 129 7.40 -15.53 1.74
CA THR A 129 6.64 -14.37 2.19
C THR A 129 5.99 -14.71 3.53
N ASP A 130 6.16 -13.82 4.50
CA ASP A 130 5.53 -13.90 5.81
C ASP A 130 4.77 -12.60 6.09
N ARG A 131 3.93 -12.62 7.13
CA ARG A 131 3.13 -11.46 7.51
C ARG A 131 2.86 -11.39 9.00
N GLN A 132 2.57 -10.18 9.46
CA GLN A 132 2.00 -9.89 10.76
C GLN A 132 0.68 -9.15 10.55
N ILE A 133 -0.39 -9.67 11.14
CA ILE A 133 -1.71 -9.03 11.16
C ILE A 133 -1.94 -8.46 12.56
N ILE A 134 -2.35 -7.20 12.62
CA ILE A 134 -2.68 -6.49 13.85
C ILE A 134 -4.17 -6.16 13.79
N SER A 135 -4.95 -6.83 14.64
CA SER A 135 -6.38 -6.56 14.78
C SER A 135 -6.61 -5.12 15.21
N THR A 136 -7.61 -4.48 14.61
CA THR A 136 -8.08 -3.15 14.98
C THR A 136 -9.60 -3.12 15.15
N THR A 137 -10.22 -4.27 15.41
CA THR A 137 -11.68 -4.45 15.52
C THR A 137 -12.35 -3.58 16.57
N GLU A 138 -11.58 -2.96 17.47
CA GLU A 138 -12.04 -1.92 18.40
C GLU A 138 -12.25 -0.54 17.74
N ALA A 139 -11.78 -0.34 16.51
CA ALA A 139 -11.87 0.92 15.79
C ALA A 139 -13.33 1.21 15.37
N THR A 140 -13.77 2.43 15.60
CA THR A 140 -15.07 2.92 15.10
C THR A 140 -14.91 3.51 13.70
N GLY A 141 -16.02 3.76 12.99
CA GLY A 141 -15.98 4.45 11.70
C GLY A 141 -15.53 5.91 11.81
N PHE A 142 -15.18 6.51 10.68
CA PHE A 142 -14.68 7.89 10.55
C PHE A 142 -13.49 8.17 11.47
N GLY A 143 -12.53 7.25 11.48
CA GLY A 143 -11.41 7.25 12.41
C GLY A 143 -10.08 7.54 11.72
N GLN A 144 -9.09 7.85 12.54
CA GLN A 144 -7.69 7.94 12.15
C GLN A 144 -6.82 7.38 13.27
N ARG A 145 -5.66 6.80 12.93
CA ARG A 145 -4.69 6.30 13.91
C ARG A 145 -3.27 6.35 13.37
N HIS A 146 -2.37 6.77 14.25
CA HIS A 146 -0.94 6.61 14.10
C HIS A 146 -0.51 5.21 14.56
N PHE A 147 0.13 4.44 13.67
CA PHE A 147 0.66 3.12 13.96
C PHE A 147 2.18 3.17 14.06
N GLU A 148 2.73 2.62 15.15
CA GLU A 148 4.14 2.28 15.29
C GLU A 148 4.28 0.78 15.53
N ILE A 149 4.77 0.05 14.53
CA ILE A 149 4.88 -1.41 14.57
C ILE A 149 6.36 -1.79 14.60
N PRO A 150 6.87 -2.39 15.70
CA PRO A 150 8.23 -2.93 15.74
C PRO A 150 8.46 -3.94 14.62
N PHE A 151 9.57 -3.81 13.90
CA PHE A 151 9.85 -4.63 12.73
C PHE A 151 11.35 -4.97 12.62
N ASP A 152 11.70 -6.22 12.92
CA ASP A 152 13.05 -6.74 12.75
C ASP A 152 13.32 -7.09 11.28
N VAL A 153 14.25 -6.41 10.64
CA VAL A 153 14.61 -6.61 9.23
C VAL A 153 15.60 -7.76 8.98
N THR A 154 16.04 -8.46 10.03
CA THR A 154 17.02 -9.57 9.90
C THR A 154 16.53 -10.62 8.90
N GLY A 155 17.35 -10.86 7.86
CA GLY A 155 17.06 -11.82 6.79
C GLY A 155 16.01 -11.37 5.77
N LYS A 156 15.37 -10.21 5.97
CA LYS A 156 14.30 -9.70 5.10
C LYS A 156 14.88 -8.83 3.99
N LYS A 157 14.28 -8.87 2.81
CA LYS A 157 14.72 -8.11 1.63
C LYS A 157 13.75 -7.02 1.22
N TRP A 158 12.46 -7.24 1.43
CA TRP A 158 11.43 -6.26 1.15
C TRP A 158 10.33 -6.30 2.20
N VAL A 159 9.57 -5.20 2.31
CA VAL A 159 8.38 -5.09 3.16
C VAL A 159 7.33 -4.22 2.47
N ARG A 160 6.06 -4.45 2.76
CA ARG A 160 4.93 -3.56 2.46
C ARG A 160 3.96 -3.51 3.64
N PHE A 161 3.15 -2.46 3.66
CA PHE A 161 2.10 -2.25 4.65
C PHE A 161 0.74 -2.12 3.97
N ALA A 162 -0.31 -2.59 4.64
CA ALA A 162 -1.68 -2.40 4.18
C ALA A 162 -2.64 -2.25 5.36
N ALA A 163 -3.75 -1.57 5.11
CA ALA A 163 -4.84 -1.35 6.06
C ALA A 163 -6.15 -1.76 5.42
N TRP A 164 -6.99 -2.49 6.15
CA TRP A 164 -8.22 -3.10 5.64
C TRP A 164 -9.39 -2.82 6.57
N ASP A 165 -10.53 -2.42 6.01
CA ASP A 165 -11.77 -2.18 6.76
C ASP A 165 -12.67 -3.42 6.82
N ILE A 166 -13.76 -3.32 7.58
CA ILE A 166 -14.77 -4.38 7.71
C ILE A 166 -15.54 -4.72 6.42
N ALA A 167 -15.38 -3.92 5.37
CA ALA A 167 -15.93 -4.19 4.04
C ALA A 167 -14.96 -4.96 3.14
N GLY A 168 -13.72 -5.20 3.61
CA GLY A 168 -12.64 -5.79 2.81
C GLY A 168 -11.96 -4.77 1.90
N ASN A 169 -12.40 -3.50 1.93
CA ASN A 169 -11.76 -2.39 1.26
C ASN A 169 -10.46 -2.04 1.99
N GLY A 170 -9.54 -1.36 1.31
CA GLY A 170 -8.28 -1.05 1.96
C GLY A 170 -7.33 -0.19 1.15
N ALA A 171 -6.23 0.14 1.81
CA ALA A 171 -5.10 0.84 1.25
C ALA A 171 -3.84 -0.02 1.35
N LEU A 172 -3.01 0.03 0.30
CA LEU A 172 -1.82 -0.78 0.15
C LEU A 172 -0.64 0.08 -0.29
N GLU A 173 0.40 0.12 0.55
CA GLU A 173 1.69 0.69 0.19
C GLU A 173 2.44 -0.22 -0.78
N GLN A 174 3.20 0.39 -1.69
CA GLN A 174 4.07 -0.36 -2.57
C GLN A 174 5.20 -1.06 -1.78
N PRO A 175 5.65 -2.25 -2.23
CA PRO A 175 6.81 -2.90 -1.63
C PRO A 175 8.05 -2.02 -1.66
N ILE A 176 8.77 -1.95 -0.55
CA ILE A 176 10.07 -1.28 -0.44
C ILE A 176 11.18 -2.30 -0.23
N LYS A 177 12.36 -2.05 -0.78
CA LYS A 177 13.57 -2.84 -0.50
C LYS A 177 14.22 -2.38 0.80
N LEU A 178 14.57 -3.33 1.67
CA LEU A 178 15.15 -3.05 2.99
C LEU A 178 16.68 -2.88 2.98
N ASN A 179 17.33 -3.44 1.95
CA ASN A 179 18.79 -3.45 1.77
C ASN A 179 19.26 -2.51 0.64
N ALA A 180 18.35 -1.75 0.02
CA ALA A 180 18.74 -0.71 -0.92
C ALA A 180 19.36 0.47 -0.15
N PRO A 181 20.39 1.14 -0.68
CA PRO A 181 20.87 2.40 -0.09
C PRO A 181 19.69 3.35 0.05
N GLN A 182 19.48 3.92 1.25
CA GLN A 182 18.42 4.90 1.46
C GLN A 182 18.64 6.08 0.50
N THR A 183 17.80 6.19 -0.52
CA THR A 183 17.60 7.47 -1.21
C THR A 183 16.85 8.35 -0.23
N SER A 184 17.55 9.31 0.38
CA SER A 184 16.91 10.34 1.19
C SER A 184 15.91 11.09 0.32
N THR A 185 14.63 10.98 0.63
CA THR A 185 13.61 11.93 0.20
C THR A 185 13.95 13.28 0.83
N ARG A 186 14.23 14.27 -0.01
CA ARG A 186 13.98 15.68 0.31
C ARG A 186 12.63 16.04 -0.27
#